data_AF-Q4WSD5-F1
#
_entry.id   AF-Q4WSD5-F1
#
_cell.length_a   1.000
_cell.length_b   1.000
_cell.length_c   1.000
_cell.angle_alpha   90.00
_cell.angle_beta   90.00
_cell.angle_gamma   90.00
#
_symmetry.space_group_name_H-M   'P 1'
#
loop_
_entity.id
_entity.type
_entity.pdbx_description
1 polymer ?
#
loop_
_entity_poly.entity_id
_entity_poly.type
_entity_poly.pdbx_seq_one_letter_code
_entity_poly.pdbx_strand_id
1 'polypeptide(L)'
;MDEYNKQASEFIFRENNADGRVPADTIDLHGQFAEEAEEILEQRIKYAKAHGQTHLHVIVGKGNHSANHVQKIKPRVEQVCRELGLQYATEENAGRIYVNLTGGPAEMPPSTGHGHGHGHGQGHGQSYSHGQPAHQQYPGQQPHHQQQGEQQQDEIEQVVNAILPRVLRKLEKACCTIM
;
A
#
# COMPACT_ATOMS: atom_id res chain seq x y z
N MET A 1 16.69 -1.50 -21.21
CA MET A 1 16.17 -1.07 -19.88
C MET A 1 14.69 -1.41 -19.76
N ASP A 2 13.91 -1.17 -20.81
CA ASP A 2 12.44 -1.37 -20.78
C ASP A 2 12.02 -2.82 -20.46
N GLU A 3 12.72 -3.82 -20.99
CA GLU A 3 12.45 -5.24 -20.67
C GLU A 3 12.68 -5.57 -19.18
N TYR A 4 13.74 -5.04 -18.58
CA TYR A 4 14.02 -5.22 -17.16
C TYR A 4 13.01 -4.47 -16.28
N ASN A 5 12.59 -3.28 -16.70
CA ASN A 5 11.56 -2.53 -16.00
C ASN A 5 10.21 -3.28 -16.03
N LYS A 6 9.89 -3.90 -17.17
CA LYS A 6 8.70 -4.74 -17.31
C LYS A 6 8.78 -5.98 -16.41
N GLN A 7 9.90 -6.70 -16.43
CA GLN A 7 10.10 -7.86 -15.55
C GLN A 7 10.01 -7.49 -14.07
N ALA A 8 10.55 -6.33 -13.68
CA ALA A 8 10.44 -5.83 -12.31
C ALA A 8 9.01 -5.45 -11.95
N SER A 9 8.29 -4.76 -12.84
CA SER A 9 6.86 -4.43 -12.70
C SER A 9 6.02 -5.69 -12.50
N GLU A 10 6.16 -6.69 -13.37
CA GLU A 10 5.45 -7.97 -13.28
C GLU A 10 5.76 -8.73 -11.98
N PHE A 11 7.03 -8.75 -11.56
CA PHE A 11 7.41 -9.37 -10.30
C PHE A 11 6.75 -8.67 -9.10
N ILE A 12 6.82 -7.34 -9.04
CA ILE A 12 6.22 -6.54 -7.97
C ILE A 12 4.70 -6.76 -7.92
N PHE A 13 4.03 -6.71 -9.08
CA PHE A 13 2.60 -6.98 -9.18
C PHE A 13 2.23 -8.34 -8.59
N ARG A 14 2.94 -9.39 -8.99
CA ARG A 14 2.69 -10.75 -8.54
C ARG A 14 2.89 -10.90 -7.04
N GLU A 15 3.98 -10.37 -6.50
CA GLU A 15 4.28 -10.47 -5.07
C GLU A 15 3.31 -9.64 -4.21
N ASN A 16 2.79 -8.52 -4.72
CA ASN A 16 1.82 -7.71 -3.98
C ASN A 16 0.40 -8.29 -4.01
N ASN A 17 0.04 -8.98 -5.08
CA ASN A 17 -1.27 -9.62 -5.24
C ASN A 17 -1.26 -11.12 -4.90
N ALA A 18 -0.15 -11.64 -4.37
CA ALA A 18 -0.08 -13.02 -3.90
C ALA A 18 -1.06 -13.27 -2.74
N ASP A 19 -1.47 -14.54 -2.59
CA ASP A 19 -2.45 -14.93 -1.60
C ASP A 19 -2.08 -14.45 -0.19
N GLY A 20 -3.01 -13.73 0.44
CA GLY A 20 -2.83 -13.19 1.80
C GLY A 20 -2.08 -11.86 1.90
N ARG A 21 -1.60 -11.28 0.79
CA ARG A 21 -0.93 -9.97 0.77
C ARG A 21 -1.91 -8.81 0.78
N VAL A 22 -2.99 -8.95 0.00
CA VAL A 22 -4.12 -8.02 -0.03
C VAL A 22 -5.42 -8.79 0.18
N PRO A 23 -6.47 -8.14 0.72
CA PRO A 23 -7.80 -8.72 0.80
C PRO A 23 -8.31 -9.18 -0.58
N ALA A 24 -9.21 -10.17 -0.60
CA ALA A 24 -9.72 -10.75 -1.84
C ALA A 24 -10.51 -9.76 -2.72
N ASP A 25 -11.06 -8.70 -2.14
CA ASP A 25 -11.76 -7.58 -2.79
C ASP A 25 -10.81 -6.42 -3.14
N THR A 26 -9.49 -6.64 -3.05
CA THR A 26 -8.48 -5.63 -3.31
C THR A 26 -7.57 -6.07 -4.46
N ILE A 27 -7.13 -5.12 -5.27
CA ILE A 27 -6.07 -5.30 -6.25
C ILE A 27 -5.02 -4.20 -6.10
N ASP A 28 -3.75 -4.60 -6.10
CA ASP A 28 -2.64 -3.70 -6.02
C ASP A 28 -2.02 -3.45 -7.39
N LEU A 29 -2.16 -2.22 -7.88
CA LEU A 29 -1.60 -1.76 -9.15
C LEU A 29 -0.41 -0.82 -8.94
N HIS A 30 0.07 -0.62 -7.71
CA HIS A 30 1.19 0.30 -7.51
C HIS A 30 2.44 -0.20 -8.24
N GLY A 31 3.15 0.74 -8.87
CA GLY A 31 4.37 0.42 -9.61
C GLY A 31 4.14 -0.12 -11.03
N GLN A 32 2.90 -0.40 -11.43
CA GLN A 32 2.59 -0.80 -12.80
C GLN A 32 2.77 0.34 -13.81
N PHE A 33 3.01 -0.02 -15.06
CA PHE A 33 2.85 0.90 -16.18
C PHE A 33 1.37 1.27 -16.35
N ALA A 34 1.11 2.50 -16.80
CA ALA A 34 -0.25 3.05 -16.85
C ALA A 34 -1.16 2.23 -17.76
N GLU A 35 -0.63 1.80 -18.90
CA GLU A 35 -1.32 0.98 -19.89
C GLU A 35 -1.61 -0.43 -19.35
N GLU A 36 -0.65 -1.06 -18.66
CA GLU A 36 -0.84 -2.39 -18.05
C GLU A 36 -1.87 -2.34 -16.93
N ALA A 37 -1.88 -1.27 -16.14
CA ALA A 37 -2.82 -1.10 -15.03
C ALA A 37 -4.29 -1.04 -15.52
N GLU A 38 -4.54 -0.45 -16.69
CA GLU A 38 -5.87 -0.40 -17.31
C GLU A 38 -6.37 -1.79 -17.67
N GLU A 39 -5.54 -2.54 -18.42
CA GLU A 39 -5.89 -3.89 -18.88
C GLU A 39 -6.15 -4.84 -17.69
N ILE A 40 -5.26 -4.80 -16.69
CA ILE A 40 -5.38 -5.62 -15.48
C ILE A 40 -6.66 -5.24 -14.69
N LEU A 41 -6.93 -3.94 -14.53
CA LEU A 41 -8.10 -3.47 -13.79
C LEU A 41 -9.40 -3.90 -14.47
N GLU A 42 -9.50 -3.75 -15.78
CA GLU A 42 -10.67 -4.19 -16.53
C GLU A 42 -10.95 -5.68 -16.34
N GLN A 43 -9.92 -6.51 -16.46
CA GLN A 43 -10.03 -7.96 -16.27
C GLN A 43 -10.48 -8.28 -14.84
N ARG A 44 -9.90 -7.61 -13.84
CA ARG A 44 -10.25 -7.79 -12.43
C ARG A 44 -11.70 -7.39 -12.14
N ILE A 45 -12.19 -6.30 -12.72
CA ILE A 45 -13.58 -5.85 -12.59
C ILE A 45 -14.54 -6.85 -13.23
N LYS A 46 -14.24 -7.34 -14.44
CA LYS A 46 -15.04 -8.37 -15.13
C LYS A 46 -15.12 -9.64 -14.27
N TYR A 47 -13.99 -10.08 -13.73
CA TYR A 47 -13.93 -11.21 -12.80
C TYR A 47 -14.75 -10.96 -11.53
N ALA A 48 -14.58 -9.79 -10.90
CA ALA A 48 -15.29 -9.41 -9.68
C ALA A 48 -16.82 -9.49 -9.85
N LYS A 49 -17.32 -8.89 -10.93
CA LYS A 49 -18.74 -8.92 -11.28
C LYS A 49 -19.25 -10.34 -11.54
N ALA A 50 -18.48 -11.15 -12.28
CA ALA A 50 -18.84 -12.54 -12.57
C ALA A 50 -18.93 -13.41 -11.30
N HIS A 51 -18.16 -13.06 -10.26
CA HIS A 51 -18.14 -13.77 -8.98
C HIS A 51 -19.03 -13.12 -7.91
N GLY A 52 -19.89 -12.16 -8.29
CA GLY A 52 -20.84 -11.53 -7.37
C GLY A 52 -20.22 -10.59 -6.33
N GLN A 53 -18.99 -10.12 -6.54
CA GLN A 53 -18.39 -9.08 -5.70
C GLN A 53 -19.15 -7.76 -5.90
N THR A 54 -19.44 -7.07 -4.80
CA THR A 54 -20.18 -5.80 -4.82
C THR A 54 -19.28 -4.58 -5.00
N HIS A 55 -18.01 -4.71 -4.67
CA HIS A 55 -17.03 -3.63 -4.72
C HIS A 55 -15.63 -4.16 -4.98
N LEU A 56 -14.73 -3.26 -5.33
CA LEU A 56 -13.30 -3.51 -5.51
C LEU A 56 -12.49 -2.35 -4.96
N HIS A 57 -11.50 -2.62 -4.12
CA HIS A 57 -10.49 -1.66 -3.70
C HIS A 57 -9.29 -1.74 -4.64
N VAL A 58 -8.87 -0.60 -5.18
CA VAL A 58 -7.75 -0.49 -6.11
C VAL A 58 -6.65 0.35 -5.47
N ILE A 59 -5.49 -0.24 -5.20
CA ILE A 59 -4.32 0.49 -4.70
C ILE A 59 -3.58 1.07 -5.91
N VAL A 60 -3.59 2.40 -6.05
CA VAL A 60 -2.91 3.14 -7.12
C VAL A 60 -1.54 3.68 -6.69
N GLY A 61 -1.26 3.61 -5.38
CA GLY A 61 -0.04 4.14 -4.76
C GLY A 61 -0.11 5.64 -4.52
N LYS A 62 0.68 6.15 -3.58
CA LYS A 62 0.64 7.56 -3.14
C LYS A 62 1.35 8.55 -4.07
N GLY A 63 2.04 8.07 -5.10
CA GLY A 63 2.86 8.91 -5.99
C GLY A 63 4.22 9.33 -5.42
N ASN A 64 4.50 9.03 -4.15
CA ASN A 64 5.75 9.45 -3.49
C ASN A 64 7.03 8.94 -4.15
N HIS A 65 6.97 7.78 -4.82
CA HIS A 65 8.12 7.12 -5.44
C HIS A 65 8.06 7.09 -6.97
N SER A 66 7.09 7.77 -7.60
CA SER A 66 7.04 7.80 -9.06
C SER A 66 8.06 8.80 -9.62
N ALA A 67 8.53 8.54 -10.84
CA ALA A 67 9.38 9.48 -11.56
C ALA A 67 8.66 10.84 -11.67
N ASN A 68 9.29 11.89 -11.16
CA ASN A 68 8.74 13.25 -11.06
C ASN A 68 7.50 13.38 -10.14
N HIS A 69 7.26 12.45 -9.22
CA HIS A 69 6.13 12.50 -8.28
C HIS A 69 4.74 12.49 -8.97
N VAL A 70 4.68 12.02 -10.22
CA VAL A 70 3.44 11.97 -11.00
C VAL A 70 2.71 10.66 -10.74
N GLN A 71 1.49 10.74 -10.22
CA GLN A 71 0.61 9.58 -10.03
C GLN A 71 -0.09 9.25 -11.36
N LYS A 72 0.57 8.48 -12.23
CA LYS A 72 0.03 8.15 -13.56
C LYS A 72 -1.12 7.15 -13.53
N ILE A 73 -1.22 6.32 -12.48
CA ILE A 73 -2.19 5.23 -12.41
C ILE A 73 -3.58 5.72 -12.01
N LYS A 74 -3.69 6.65 -11.05
CA LYS A 74 -4.98 7.25 -10.64
C LYS A 74 -5.84 7.72 -11.83
N PRO A 75 -5.35 8.60 -12.73
CA PRO A 75 -6.19 9.09 -13.82
C PRO A 75 -6.62 7.97 -14.79
N ARG A 76 -5.81 6.92 -14.95
CA ARG A 76 -6.17 5.75 -15.77
C ARG A 76 -7.27 4.91 -15.11
N VAL A 77 -7.19 4.67 -13.80
CA VAL A 77 -8.23 3.96 -13.05
C VAL A 77 -9.55 4.72 -13.07
N GLU A 78 -9.51 6.04 -12.89
CA GLU A 78 -10.69 6.92 -12.99
C GLU A 78 -11.33 6.86 -14.39
N GLN A 79 -10.51 6.81 -15.44
CA GLN A 79 -10.97 6.65 -16.81
C GLN A 79 -11.69 5.31 -17.03
N VAL A 80 -11.10 4.19 -16.61
CA VAL A 80 -11.72 2.86 -16.73
C VAL A 80 -13.06 2.81 -15.99
N CYS A 81 -13.14 3.40 -14.78
CA CYS A 81 -14.39 3.46 -14.04
C CYS A 81 -15.46 4.25 -14.81
N ARG A 82 -15.11 5.39 -15.39
CA ARG A 82 -16.03 6.20 -16.21
C ARG A 82 -16.51 5.46 -17.46
N GLU A 83 -15.61 4.77 -18.15
CA GLU A 83 -15.93 4.01 -19.37
C GLU A 83 -16.86 2.82 -19.08
N LEU A 84 -16.70 2.17 -17.92
CA LEU A 84 -17.55 1.08 -17.47
C LEU A 84 -18.84 1.55 -16.76
N GLY A 85 -19.06 2.86 -16.65
CA GLY A 85 -20.22 3.44 -15.98
C GLY A 85 -20.26 3.17 -14.47
N LEU A 86 -19.10 2.94 -13.85
CA LEU A 86 -18.95 2.63 -12.44
C LEU A 86 -18.74 3.89 -11.63
N GLN A 87 -19.39 3.94 -10.46
CA GLN A 87 -19.11 4.96 -9.47
C GLN A 87 -17.87 4.56 -8.67
N TYR A 88 -17.05 5.56 -8.32
CA TYR A 88 -15.84 5.36 -7.51
C TYR A 88 -15.66 6.48 -6.50
N ALA A 89 -14.90 6.19 -5.44
CA ALA A 89 -14.51 7.14 -4.41
C ALA A 89 -13.02 7.00 -4.10
N THR A 90 -12.32 8.11 -3.99
CA THR A 90 -10.87 8.13 -3.79
C THR A 90 -10.51 8.31 -2.32
N GLU A 91 -9.69 7.40 -1.77
CA GLU A 91 -9.04 7.52 -0.48
C GLU A 91 -7.62 8.09 -0.66
N GLU A 92 -7.50 9.41 -0.80
CA GLU A 92 -6.22 10.05 -1.17
C GLU A 92 -5.07 9.74 -0.19
N ASN A 93 -5.35 9.71 1.11
CA ASN A 93 -4.34 9.45 2.15
C ASN A 93 -3.77 8.02 2.11
N ALA A 94 -4.52 7.08 1.53
CA ALA A 94 -4.14 5.67 1.41
C ALA A 94 -3.59 5.33 0.01
N GLY A 95 -3.77 6.21 -0.98
CA GLY A 95 -3.47 5.88 -2.37
C GLY A 95 -4.37 4.75 -2.89
N ARG A 96 -5.65 4.74 -2.48
CA ARG A 96 -6.64 3.73 -2.84
C ARG A 96 -7.87 4.35 -3.47
N ILE A 97 -8.55 3.58 -4.31
CA ILE A 97 -9.83 3.93 -4.93
C ILE A 97 -10.80 2.80 -4.64
N TYR A 98 -11.95 3.14 -4.06
CA TYR A 98 -13.09 2.25 -3.91
C TYR A 98 -13.94 2.32 -5.18
N VAL A 99 -14.20 1.17 -5.79
CA VAL A 99 -15.04 1.06 -6.99
C VAL A 99 -16.29 0.27 -6.63
N ASN A 100 -17.47 0.87 -6.83
CA ASN A 100 -18.74 0.18 -6.65
C ASN A 100 -19.08 -0.60 -7.93
N LEU A 101 -19.26 -1.91 -7.81
CA LEU A 101 -19.57 -2.81 -8.93
C LEU A 101 -21.07 -3.04 -9.14
N THR A 102 -21.92 -2.65 -8.19
CA THR A 102 -23.38 -2.87 -8.22
C THR A 102 -24.13 -1.82 -9.04
N GLY A 103 -23.45 -0.80 -9.57
CA GLY A 103 -24.07 0.29 -10.34
C GLY A 103 -24.80 1.33 -9.50
N GLY A 104 -24.68 1.28 -8.17
CA GLY A 104 -25.17 2.31 -7.24
C GLY A 104 -24.12 3.38 -6.93
N PRO A 105 -24.42 4.36 -6.05
CA PRO A 105 -23.45 5.37 -5.63
C PRO A 105 -22.25 4.70 -4.95
N ALA A 106 -21.05 5.23 -5.19
CA ALA A 106 -19.85 4.81 -4.48
C ALA A 106 -19.79 5.46 -3.10
N GLU A 107 -20.66 5.03 -2.20
CA GLU A 107 -20.52 5.37 -0.79
C GLU A 107 -19.49 4.43 -0.17
N MET A 108 -18.37 5.00 0.24
CA MET A 108 -17.39 4.25 1.03
C MET A 108 -18.05 3.87 2.36
N PRO A 109 -17.99 2.60 2.80
CA PRO A 109 -18.38 2.27 4.15
C PRO A 109 -17.53 3.12 5.11
N PRO A 110 -18.09 3.63 6.22
CA PRO A 110 -17.34 4.42 7.17
C PRO A 110 -16.11 3.63 7.57
N SER A 111 -14.93 4.23 7.37
CA SER A 111 -13.65 3.65 7.76
C SER A 111 -13.79 3.21 9.21
N THR A 112 -13.86 1.90 9.44
CA THR A 112 -13.69 1.31 10.77
C THR A 112 -12.20 1.41 11.05
N GLY A 113 -11.77 2.66 11.30
CA GLY A 113 -10.52 2.91 11.97
C GLY A 113 -10.55 2.04 13.21
N HIS A 114 -9.63 1.08 13.28
CA HIS A 114 -9.28 0.42 14.52
C HIS A 114 -8.66 1.50 15.40
N GLY A 115 -9.54 2.29 16.00
CA GLY A 115 -9.24 3.33 16.95
C GLY A 115 -8.57 2.66 18.13
N HIS A 116 -7.27 2.93 18.28
CA HIS A 116 -6.66 2.91 19.59
C HIS A 116 -7.45 3.88 20.45
N GLY A 117 -8.10 3.34 21.48
CA GLY A 117 -8.98 4.11 22.35
C GLY A 117 -8.22 5.23 23.02
N HIS A 118 -8.73 6.44 22.89
CA HIS A 118 -8.67 7.43 23.96
C HIS A 118 -9.96 8.24 23.96
N GLY A 119 -10.64 8.21 25.11
CA GLY A 119 -11.92 8.86 25.35
C GLY A 119 -11.84 10.36 25.60
N HIS A 120 -13.01 10.90 25.96
CA HIS A 120 -13.40 12.32 26.15
C HIS A 120 -13.65 13.05 24.83
N GLY A 121 -14.75 13.79 24.61
CA GLY A 121 -15.84 14.25 25.46
C GLY A 121 -16.57 15.37 24.67
N GLN A 122 -17.88 15.52 24.87
CA GLN A 122 -18.78 16.45 24.20
C GLN A 122 -18.36 17.94 24.23
N GLY A 123 -18.76 18.69 23.20
CA GLY A 123 -19.33 20.05 23.39
C GLY A 123 -18.72 21.23 22.63
N HIS A 124 -19.46 21.70 21.61
CA HIS A 124 -19.82 23.11 21.30
C HIS A 124 -18.75 24.20 20.98
N GLY A 125 -18.93 24.87 19.81
CA GLY A 125 -19.09 26.34 19.72
C GLY A 125 -17.94 27.27 19.27
N GLN A 126 -18.04 27.75 18.03
CA GLN A 126 -17.79 29.12 17.48
C GLN A 126 -16.46 29.93 17.67
N SER A 127 -16.08 30.58 16.54
CA SER A 127 -15.74 32.02 16.37
C SER A 127 -14.29 32.57 16.50
N TYR A 128 -13.81 33.10 15.35
CA TYR A 128 -12.99 34.30 15.03
C TYR A 128 -11.63 34.64 15.72
N SER A 129 -10.68 34.99 14.82
CA SER A 129 -9.82 36.20 14.81
C SER A 129 -8.29 36.07 15.02
N HIS A 130 -7.62 37.00 14.35
CA HIS A 130 -6.23 37.13 13.92
C HIS A 130 -5.32 37.78 14.99
N GLY A 131 -4.02 37.42 15.02
CA GLY A 131 -3.00 38.20 15.74
C GLY A 131 -1.71 37.43 16.07
N GLN A 132 -0.60 37.82 15.44
CA GLN A 132 0.80 37.57 15.84
C GLN A 132 1.46 38.92 16.22
N PRO A 133 2.68 38.95 16.81
CA PRO A 133 3.34 37.98 17.68
C PRO A 133 3.91 38.66 18.96
N ALA A 134 4.15 37.88 20.02
CA ALA A 134 4.96 38.35 21.16
C ALA A 134 5.93 37.26 21.62
N HIS A 135 7.22 37.61 21.59
CA HIS A 135 8.32 36.88 22.19
C HIS A 135 8.08 36.65 23.68
N GLN A 136 8.16 35.40 24.14
CA GLN A 136 8.54 35.12 25.52
C GLN A 136 9.24 33.77 25.65
N GLN A 137 10.28 33.83 26.47
CA GLN A 137 11.39 32.92 26.64
C GLN A 137 11.03 31.88 27.71
N TYR A 138 11.15 30.58 27.40
CA TYR A 138 11.04 29.49 28.36
C TYR A 138 12.32 28.65 28.40
N PRO A 139 12.75 28.17 29.57
CA PRO A 139 14.01 27.44 29.75
C PRO A 139 13.88 25.99 29.26
N GLY A 140 14.96 25.49 28.66
CA GLY A 140 15.02 24.18 28.04
C GLY A 140 14.86 23.03 29.03
N GLN A 141 13.93 22.13 28.72
CA GLN A 141 13.89 20.77 29.26
C GLN A 141 14.32 19.80 28.17
N GLN A 142 15.30 18.95 28.50
CA GLN A 142 15.77 17.83 27.69
C GLN A 142 14.69 16.76 27.58
N PRO A 143 14.41 16.23 26.38
CA PRO A 143 13.79 14.93 26.24
C PRO A 143 14.88 13.84 26.17
N HIS A 144 14.83 12.92 27.13
CA HIS A 144 15.48 11.61 27.04
C HIS A 144 14.86 10.84 25.86
N HIS A 145 15.66 10.54 24.83
CA HIS A 145 15.29 9.54 23.83
C HIS A 145 15.71 8.15 24.32
N GLN A 146 14.71 7.27 24.43
CA GLN A 146 14.86 5.83 24.57
C GLN A 146 15.48 5.25 23.28
N GLN A 147 16.62 4.60 23.40
CA GLN A 147 17.09 3.59 22.45
C GLN A 147 16.47 2.25 22.84
N GLN A 148 15.49 1.78 22.06
CA GLN A 148 15.10 0.38 22.00
C GLN A 148 14.84 0.08 20.52
N GLY A 149 15.78 -0.61 19.89
CA GLY A 149 15.69 -0.95 18.46
C GLY A 149 16.81 -1.82 17.89
N GLU A 150 17.92 -2.06 18.61
CA GLU A 150 19.07 -2.76 18.04
C GLU A 150 19.19 -4.26 18.41
N GLN A 151 18.38 -4.80 19.34
CA GLN A 151 18.54 -6.20 19.75
C GLN A 151 17.95 -7.25 18.79
N GLN A 152 17.08 -6.88 17.84
CA GLN A 152 16.40 -7.87 16.99
C GLN A 152 17.15 -8.16 15.67
N GLN A 153 18.07 -7.29 15.24
CA GLN A 153 18.85 -7.53 14.01
C GLN A 153 20.01 -8.52 14.25
N ASP A 154 20.63 -8.51 15.43
CA ASP A 154 21.75 -9.41 15.76
C ASP A 154 21.36 -10.90 15.79
N GLU A 155 20.14 -11.25 16.24
CA GLU A 155 19.72 -12.66 16.30
C GLU A 155 19.47 -13.25 14.91
N ILE A 156 18.91 -12.47 13.98
CA ILE A 156 18.66 -12.94 12.60
C ILE A 156 19.99 -13.10 11.87
N GLU A 157 20.92 -12.17 12.02
CA GLU A 157 22.23 -12.23 11.35
C GLU A 157 23.08 -13.40 11.88
N GLN A 158 23.03 -13.70 13.18
CA GLN A 158 23.69 -14.88 13.76
C GLN A 158 23.10 -16.20 13.26
N VAL A 159 21.77 -16.29 13.13
CA VAL A 159 21.11 -17.50 12.62
C VAL A 159 21.43 -17.73 11.13
N VAL A 160 21.43 -16.68 10.31
CA VAL A 160 21.80 -16.78 8.89
C VAL A 160 23.27 -17.20 8.75
N ASN A 161 24.20 -16.57 9.47
CA ASN A 161 25.62 -16.92 9.43
C ASN A 161 25.92 -18.35 9.93
N ALA A 162 25.13 -18.88 10.86
CA ALA A 162 25.28 -20.25 11.35
C ALA A 162 24.69 -21.31 10.38
N ILE A 163 23.64 -20.97 9.64
CA ILE A 163 22.93 -21.90 8.77
C ILE A 163 23.53 -21.96 7.36
N LEU A 164 23.95 -20.81 6.80
CA LEU A 164 24.51 -20.72 5.44
C LEU A 164 25.63 -21.75 5.15
N PRO A 165 26.69 -21.88 5.99
CA PRO A 165 27.79 -22.79 5.69
C PRO A 165 27.40 -24.27 5.83
N ARG A 166 26.34 -24.60 6.60
CA ARG A 166 25.85 -25.97 6.75
C ARG A 166 25.03 -26.43 5.54
N VAL A 167 24.26 -25.52 4.94
CA VAL A 167 23.49 -25.80 3.72
C VAL A 167 24.42 -25.93 2.52
N LEU A 168 25.39 -25.03 2.36
CA LEU A 168 26.35 -25.08 1.25
C LEU A 168 27.19 -26.37 1.26
N ARG A 169 27.71 -26.79 2.42
CA ARG A 169 28.45 -28.06 2.53
C ARG A 169 27.61 -29.31 2.26
N LYS A 170 26.30 -29.27 2.52
CA LYS A 170 25.39 -30.38 2.19
C LYS A 170 25.13 -30.46 0.68
N LEU A 171 25.04 -29.31 0.01
CA LEU A 171 24.87 -29.25 -1.44
C LEU A 171 26.14 -29.67 -2.20
N GLU A 172 27.33 -29.28 -1.72
CA GLU A 172 28.60 -29.75 -2.29
C GLU A 172 28.77 -31.27 -2.17
N LYS A 173 28.43 -31.86 -1.03
CA LYS A 173 28.52 -33.32 -0.84
C LYS A 173 27.49 -34.10 -1.68
N ALA A 174 26.33 -33.51 -1.98
CA ALA A 174 25.33 -34.12 -2.84
C ALA A 174 25.75 -34.13 -4.32
N CYS A 175 26.53 -33.13 -4.78
CA CYS A 175 27.07 -33.08 -6.15
C CYS A 175 28.24 -34.04 -6.41
N CYS A 176 28.93 -34.55 -5.37
CA CYS A 176 30.06 -35.47 -5.53
C CYS A 176 29.69 -36.96 -5.47
N THR A 177 28.41 -37.33 -5.40
CA THR A 177 27.96 -38.75 -5.38
C THR A 177 27.36 -39.20 -6.72
N ILE A 178 27.42 -38.35 -7.76
CA ILE A 178 27.09 -38.70 -9.14
C ILE A 178 28.32 -38.40 -10.01
N MET A 179 29.34 -39.25 -9.88
CA MET A 179 30.34 -39.56 -10.90
C MET A 179 30.66 -41.04 -10.82
#